data_AF-A0A090WGH2-F1
#
_entry.id   AF-A0A090WGH2-F1
#
_cell.length_a   1.000
_cell.length_b   1.000
_cell.length_c   1.000
_cell.angle_alpha   90.00
_cell.angle_beta   90.00
_cell.angle_gamma   90.00
#
_symmetry.space_group_name_H-M   'P 1'
#
loop_
_entity.id
_entity.type
_entity.pdbx_description
1 polymer ?
#
loop_
_entity_poly.entity_id
_entity_poly.type
_entity_poly.pdbx_seq_one_letter_code
_entity_poly.pdbx_strand_id
1 'polypeptide(L)'
;MKKYFIIIPSLLLCIIFASCRDDFAFSNSTGDLGFSQDTVFLDTVFTNIGSSTRTFKVYNNSSDDIVIPRVALAQGENSNYRLAVDGVPGRIFENVELLAKDSLFVFVETTIDINDFSSGDEFYIPTP
;
A
#
# COMPACT_ATOMS: atom_id res chain seq x y z
N MET A 1 -40.57 -36.38 -19.08
CA MET A 1 -40.94 -35.18 -18.29
C MET A 1 -40.58 -35.31 -16.80
N LYS A 2 -40.87 -36.43 -16.11
CA LYS A 2 -40.55 -36.61 -14.66
C LYS A 2 -39.05 -36.56 -14.28
N LYS A 3 -38.14 -36.94 -15.19
CA LYS A 3 -36.68 -36.93 -14.91
C LYS A 3 -36.12 -35.51 -14.73
N TYR A 4 -36.59 -34.55 -15.53
CA TYR A 4 -36.15 -33.14 -15.43
C TYR A 4 -36.61 -32.47 -14.13
N PHE A 5 -37.72 -32.93 -13.54
CA PHE A 5 -38.23 -32.42 -12.28
C PHE A 5 -37.30 -32.72 -11.08
N ILE A 6 -36.47 -33.77 -11.17
CA ILE A 6 -35.50 -34.13 -10.13
C ILE A 6 -34.12 -33.51 -10.43
N ILE A 7 -33.76 -33.38 -11.71
CA ILE A 7 -32.44 -32.87 -12.11
C ILE A 7 -32.30 -31.37 -11.82
N ILE A 8 -33.35 -30.57 -12.06
CA ILE A 8 -33.32 -29.11 -11.83
C ILE A 8 -33.08 -28.75 -10.35
N PRO A 9 -33.81 -29.30 -9.35
CA PRO A 9 -33.56 -28.97 -7.95
C PRO A 9 -32.22 -29.52 -7.45
N SER A 10 -31.76 -30.67 -7.96
CA SER A 10 -30.45 -31.22 -7.63
C SER A 10 -29.31 -30.32 -8.13
N LEU A 11 -29.43 -29.76 -9.33
CA LEU A 11 -28.45 -28.84 -9.87
C LEU A 11 -28.43 -27.51 -9.10
N LEU A 12 -29.61 -27.00 -8.73
CA LEU A 12 -29.74 -25.79 -7.91
C LEU A 12 -29.10 -25.99 -6.52
N LEU A 13 -29.27 -27.17 -5.92
CA LEU A 13 -28.66 -27.52 -4.64
C LEU A 13 -27.12 -27.55 -4.74
N CYS A 14 -26.56 -28.14 -5.80
CA CYS A 14 -25.10 -28.15 -6.03
C CYS A 14 -24.52 -26.74 -6.18
N ILE A 15 -25.23 -25.81 -6.84
CA ILE A 15 -24.76 -24.43 -7.01
C ILE A 15 -24.68 -23.70 -5.65
N ILE A 16 -25.61 -23.99 -4.73
CA ILE A 16 -25.63 -23.38 -3.40
C ILE A 16 -24.48 -23.90 -2.52
N PHE A 17 -24.15 -25.21 -2.60
CA PHE A 17 -23.04 -25.80 -1.84
C PHE A 17 -21.65 -25.55 -2.43
N ALA A 18 -21.55 -25.08 -3.68
CA ALA A 18 -20.27 -24.73 -4.29
C ALA A 18 -19.70 -23.38 -3.79
N SER A 19 -20.49 -22.58 -3.07
CA SER A 19 -20.04 -21.32 -2.49
C SER A 19 -19.37 -21.55 -1.14
N CYS A 20 -18.32 -22.39 -1.09
CA CYS A 20 -17.37 -22.37 0.01
C CYS A 20 -16.36 -21.27 -0.30
N ARG A 21 -16.64 -20.06 0.18
CA ARG A 21 -15.68 -18.96 0.15
C ARG A 21 -15.05 -18.94 1.53
N ASP A 22 -13.77 -19.26 1.59
CA ASP A 22 -13.00 -19.02 2.81
C ASP A 22 -12.89 -17.51 2.96
N ASP A 23 -13.53 -16.98 3.99
CA ASP A 23 -13.39 -15.57 4.36
C ASP A 23 -11.92 -15.34 4.69
N PHE A 24 -11.27 -14.43 3.97
CA PHE A 24 -9.83 -14.16 4.09
C PHE A 24 -9.47 -13.91 5.56
N ALA A 25 -8.76 -14.87 6.16
CA ALA A 25 -8.31 -14.77 7.54
C ALA A 25 -6.99 -14.02 7.56
N PHE A 26 -7.05 -12.71 7.74
CA PHE A 26 -5.85 -11.90 7.80
C PHE A 26 -5.12 -12.07 9.12
N SER A 27 -3.81 -12.33 9.03
CA SER A 27 -2.90 -12.34 10.17
C SER A 27 -2.14 -11.01 10.26
N ASN A 28 -1.75 -10.58 11.46
CA ASN A 28 -0.92 -9.38 11.57
C ASN A 28 0.47 -9.65 10.97
N SER A 29 0.97 -8.74 10.14
CA SER A 29 2.33 -8.83 9.60
C SER A 29 3.36 -8.86 10.73
N THR A 30 4.21 -9.90 10.75
CA THR A 30 5.31 -10.06 11.71
C THR A 30 6.60 -9.38 11.28
N GLY A 31 6.57 -8.56 10.22
CA GLY A 31 7.70 -7.77 9.74
C GLY A 31 8.52 -8.38 8.59
N ASP A 32 8.08 -9.49 7.99
CA ASP A 32 8.76 -10.14 6.85
C ASP A 32 8.30 -9.60 5.49
N LEU A 33 8.15 -8.27 5.39
CA LEU A 33 7.76 -7.61 4.15
C LEU A 33 8.99 -7.44 3.24
N GLY A 34 8.84 -7.79 1.96
CA GLY A 34 9.83 -7.49 0.94
C GLY A 34 9.66 -6.08 0.39
N PHE A 35 10.74 -5.43 -0.03
CA PHE A 35 10.69 -4.11 -0.65
C PHE A 35 11.41 -4.14 -2.00
N SER A 36 10.85 -3.47 -3.01
CA SER A 36 11.54 -3.39 -4.32
C SER A 36 12.80 -2.54 -4.27
N GLN A 37 12.85 -1.58 -3.33
CA GLN A 37 13.91 -0.61 -3.17
C GLN A 37 14.02 -0.25 -1.69
N ASP A 38 15.25 -0.24 -1.16
CA ASP A 38 15.51 0.12 0.24
C ASP A 38 15.68 1.64 0.42
N THR A 39 15.95 2.37 -0.67
CA THR A 39 16.15 3.81 -0.66
C THR A 39 15.58 4.42 -1.92
N VAL A 40 14.73 5.43 -1.76
CA VAL A 40 14.10 6.15 -2.86
C VAL A 40 14.67 7.56 -2.91
N PHE A 41 15.34 7.88 -4.01
CA PHE A 41 15.83 9.23 -4.27
C PHE A 41 14.76 10.05 -4.99
N LEU A 42 14.38 11.16 -4.37
CA LEU A 42 13.64 12.23 -5.02
C LEU A 42 14.68 13.11 -5.73
N ASP A 43 14.40 13.45 -6.99
CA ASP A 43 15.27 14.34 -7.76
C ASP A 43 15.23 15.77 -7.20
N THR A 44 15.53 16.77 -8.03
CA THR A 44 15.44 18.18 -7.69
C THR A 44 14.06 18.54 -7.15
N VAL A 45 14.03 18.95 -5.89
CA VAL A 45 12.84 19.51 -5.25
C VAL A 45 12.81 21.01 -5.50
N PHE A 46 11.75 21.48 -6.14
CA PHE A 46 11.52 22.91 -6.38
C PHE A 46 10.59 23.48 -5.31
N THR A 47 10.79 24.73 -4.96
CA THR A 47 9.93 25.43 -3.99
C THR A 47 8.54 25.64 -4.57
N ASN A 48 7.50 25.33 -3.80
CA ASN A 48 6.09 25.46 -4.18
C ASN A 48 5.66 24.64 -5.42
N ILE A 49 6.51 23.74 -5.91
CA ILE A 49 6.22 22.82 -7.00
C ILE A 49 6.41 21.41 -6.46
N GLY A 50 5.41 20.54 -6.67
CA GLY A 50 5.51 19.15 -6.26
C GLY A 50 6.69 18.44 -6.92
N SER A 51 7.39 17.59 -6.17
CA SER A 51 8.47 16.76 -6.70
C SER A 51 7.97 15.76 -7.73
N SER A 52 8.89 15.10 -8.44
CA SER A 52 8.54 13.87 -9.15
C SER A 52 7.99 12.83 -8.17
N THR A 53 6.85 12.24 -8.48
CA THR A 53 6.28 11.13 -7.71
C THR A 53 7.12 9.88 -7.95
N ARG A 54 7.69 9.32 -6.88
CA ARG A 54 8.44 8.06 -6.91
C ARG A 54 7.57 6.92 -6.44
N THR A 55 7.77 5.74 -7.01
CA THR A 55 6.99 4.54 -6.68
C THR A 55 7.93 3.42 -6.27
N PHE A 56 7.57 2.69 -5.23
CA PHE A 56 8.18 1.42 -4.89
C PHE A 56 7.09 0.41 -4.50
N LYS A 57 7.44 -0.86 -4.50
CA LYS A 57 6.53 -1.94 -4.13
C LYS A 57 6.89 -2.52 -2.78
N VAL A 58 5.87 -2.90 -2.03
CA VAL A 58 5.97 -3.72 -0.83
C VAL A 58 5.35 -5.07 -1.14
N TYR A 59 6.06 -6.14 -0.81
CA TYR A 59 5.71 -7.51 -1.14
C TYR A 59 5.37 -8.29 0.12
N ASN A 60 4.29 -9.05 0.05
CA ASN A 60 4.05 -10.14 0.98
C ASN A 60 4.58 -11.43 0.35
N ASN A 61 5.78 -11.86 0.75
CA ASN A 61 6.36 -13.10 0.23
C ASN A 61 5.83 -14.36 0.93
N SER A 62 5.02 -14.20 1.98
CA SER A 62 4.45 -15.31 2.73
C SER A 62 3.29 -15.97 1.96
N SER A 63 2.89 -17.16 2.42
CA SER A 63 1.73 -17.89 1.90
C SER A 63 0.41 -17.42 2.48
N ASP A 64 0.44 -16.48 3.43
CA ASP A 64 -0.70 -16.13 4.26
C ASP A 64 -1.11 -14.69 3.95
N ASP A 65 -2.41 -14.41 4.05
CA ASP A 65 -2.91 -13.04 3.93
C ASP A 65 -2.52 -12.26 5.19
N ILE A 66 -1.95 -11.07 4.99
CA ILE A 66 -1.46 -10.25 6.09
C ILE A 66 -2.14 -8.90 6.13
N VAL A 67 -2.26 -8.35 7.33
CA VAL A 67 -2.61 -6.97 7.59
C VAL A 67 -1.38 -6.26 8.13
N ILE A 68 -0.98 -5.19 7.45
CA ILE A 68 0.05 -4.27 7.93
C ILE A 68 -0.63 -3.32 8.93
N PRO A 69 -0.30 -3.40 10.23
CA PRO A 69 -1.04 -2.65 11.24
C PRO A 69 -0.91 -1.14 11.05
N ARG A 70 0.26 -0.68 10.59
CA ARG A 70 0.52 0.75 10.39
C ARG A 70 1.55 1.00 9.30
N VAL A 71 1.20 1.87 8.36
CA VAL A 71 2.13 2.49 7.40
C VAL A 71 2.12 3.98 7.66
N ALA A 72 3.26 4.53 8.09
CA ALA A 72 3.34 5.95 8.45
C ALA A 72 4.73 6.52 8.17
N LEU A 73 4.77 7.81 7.90
CA LEU A 73 6.01 8.58 7.90
C LEU A 73 6.50 8.76 9.33
N ALA A 74 7.83 8.83 9.53
CA ALA A 74 8.43 8.96 10.87
C ALA A 74 7.95 10.21 11.62
N GLN A 75 7.76 11.32 10.91
CA GLN A 75 7.21 12.57 11.46
C GLN A 75 5.67 12.63 11.44
N GLY A 76 5.00 11.54 11.03
CA GLY A 76 3.55 11.46 10.93
C GLY A 76 2.96 12.60 10.09
N GLU A 77 1.98 13.30 10.64
CA GLU A 77 1.30 14.43 10.00
C GLU A 77 2.19 15.66 9.78
N ASN A 78 3.31 15.77 10.49
CA ASN A 78 4.24 16.88 10.32
C ASN A 78 5.27 16.61 9.21
N SER A 79 5.20 15.47 8.53
CA SER A 79 6.13 15.15 7.45
C SER A 79 5.89 16.04 6.23
N ASN A 80 6.98 16.56 5.67
CA ASN A 80 6.98 17.25 4.37
C ASN A 80 6.69 16.30 3.20
N TYR A 81 6.89 15.00 3.42
CA TYR A 81 6.55 13.95 2.48
C TYR A 81 5.07 13.58 2.57
N ARG A 82 4.53 13.13 1.44
CA ARG A 82 3.19 12.57 1.30
C ARG A 82 3.32 11.18 0.72
N LEU A 83 2.45 10.29 1.16
CA LEU A 83 2.37 8.93 0.65
C LEU A 83 1.05 8.74 -0.09
N ALA A 84 1.03 7.78 -0.99
CA ALA A 84 -0.20 7.12 -1.37
C ALA A 84 0.03 5.60 -1.40
N VAL A 85 -0.84 4.85 -0.74
CA VAL A 85 -0.76 3.38 -0.67
C VAL A 85 -1.88 2.84 -1.56
N ASP A 86 -1.52 2.08 -2.60
CA ASP A 86 -2.43 1.61 -3.66
C ASP A 86 -3.33 2.70 -4.25
N GLY A 87 -2.77 3.91 -4.37
CA GLY A 87 -3.47 5.07 -4.92
C GLY A 87 -4.34 5.84 -3.93
N VAL A 88 -4.45 5.39 -2.68
CA VAL A 88 -5.12 6.16 -1.61
C VAL A 88 -4.12 7.14 -1.00
N PRO A 89 -4.30 8.47 -1.15
CA PRO A 89 -3.38 9.46 -0.60
C PRO A 89 -3.54 9.59 0.92
N GLY A 90 -2.42 9.76 1.64
CA GLY A 90 -2.39 9.89 3.09
C GLY A 90 -0.98 9.96 3.65
N ARG A 91 -0.86 10.10 4.97
CA ARG A 91 0.44 10.08 5.67
C ARG A 91 0.53 8.97 6.69
N ILE A 92 -0.63 8.53 7.19
CA ILE A 92 -0.80 7.44 8.14
C ILE A 92 -1.92 6.57 7.59
N PHE A 93 -1.63 5.28 7.48
CA PHE A 93 -2.58 4.25 7.08
C PHE A 93 -2.55 3.17 8.16
N GLU A 94 -3.72 2.66 8.49
CA GLU A 94 -3.89 1.60 9.47
C GLU A 94 -4.57 0.41 8.82
N ASN A 95 -4.20 -0.78 9.28
CA ASN A 95 -4.81 -2.05 8.86
C ASN A 95 -4.83 -2.22 7.32
N VAL A 96 -3.70 -2.00 6.67
CA VAL A 96 -3.59 -2.18 5.21
C VAL A 96 -3.50 -3.68 4.92
N GLU A 97 -4.51 -4.20 4.23
CA GLU A 97 -4.58 -5.61 3.81
C GLU A 97 -3.65 -5.86 2.62
N LEU A 98 -2.92 -6.98 2.66
CA LEU A 98 -2.03 -7.42 1.59
C LEU A 98 -2.11 -8.95 1.46
N LEU A 99 -2.56 -9.41 0.29
CA LEU A 99 -2.78 -10.83 0.03
C LEU A 99 -1.47 -11.63 -0.02
N ALA A 100 -1.57 -12.94 0.20
CA ALA A 100 -0.45 -13.87 0.05
C ALA A 100 0.19 -13.78 -1.34
N LYS A 101 1.53 -13.70 -1.39
CA LYS A 101 2.33 -13.61 -2.63
C LYS A 101 1.99 -12.42 -3.52
N ASP A 102 1.38 -11.38 -2.96
CA ASP A 102 1.00 -10.17 -3.68
C ASP A 102 1.89 -8.98 -3.29
N SER A 103 1.70 -7.87 -3.99
CA SER A 103 2.42 -6.63 -3.77
C SER A 103 1.50 -5.42 -3.85
N LEU A 104 1.76 -4.43 -3.00
CA LEU A 104 1.13 -3.12 -3.09
C LEU A 104 2.09 -2.07 -3.62
N PHE A 105 1.55 -0.99 -4.18
CA PHE A 105 2.31 0.17 -4.60
C PHE A 105 2.30 1.26 -3.54
N VAL A 106 3.47 1.82 -3.27
CA VAL A 106 3.61 3.03 -2.46
C VAL A 106 4.18 4.13 -3.33
N PHE A 107 3.44 5.23 -3.39
CA PHE A 107 3.84 6.45 -4.06
C PHE A 107 4.35 7.44 -3.00
N VAL A 108 5.44 8.14 -3.31
CA VAL A 108 6.06 9.13 -2.45
C VAL A 108 6.25 10.41 -3.26
N GLU A 109 5.81 11.52 -2.69
CA GLU A 109 6.04 12.86 -3.23
C GLU A 109 6.29 13.85 -2.09
N THR A 110 6.85 15.00 -2.42
CA THR A 110 7.04 16.10 -1.47
C THR A 110 6.72 17.42 -2.15
N THR A 111 6.21 18.38 -1.38
CA THR A 111 6.07 19.77 -1.80
C THR A 111 6.67 20.61 -0.69
N ILE A 112 7.74 21.32 -1.01
CA ILE A 112 8.49 22.14 -0.05
C ILE A 112 8.12 23.61 -0.26
N ASP A 113 7.72 24.31 0.80
CA ASP A 113 7.70 25.77 0.80
C ASP A 113 9.06 26.28 1.30
N ILE A 114 9.68 27.21 0.57
CA ILE A 114 10.95 27.85 0.98
C ILE A 114 10.81 28.61 2.30
N ASN A 115 9.59 29.04 2.65
CA ASN A 115 9.33 29.75 3.90
C ASN A 115 9.52 28.86 5.13
N ASP A 116 9.31 27.54 5.00
CA ASP A 116 9.53 26.57 6.08
C ASP A 116 11.02 26.39 6.41
N PHE A 117 11.92 26.78 5.50
CA PHE A 117 13.38 26.68 5.63
C PHE A 117 14.05 28.03 5.94
N SER A 118 13.27 29.07 6.21
CA SER A 118 13.77 30.42 6.51
C SER A 118 14.47 30.55 7.89
N SER A 119 14.60 29.44 8.63
CA SER A 119 15.26 29.36 9.93
C SER A 119 16.42 28.36 9.93
N GLY A 120 17.55 28.73 9.31
CA GLY A 120 18.88 28.33 9.76
C GLY A 120 19.48 26.99 9.31
N ASP A 121 18.73 26.05 8.73
CA ASP A 121 19.32 24.78 8.27
C ASP A 121 19.58 24.83 6.75
N GLU A 122 20.80 25.22 6.42
CA GLU A 122 21.34 25.33 5.07
C GLU A 122 21.32 23.95 4.38
N PHE A 123 20.46 23.77 3.38
CA PHE A 123 20.41 22.58 2.54
C PHE A 123 21.67 22.54 1.66
N TYR A 124 22.71 21.86 2.12
CA TYR A 124 23.96 21.72 1.38
C TYR A 124 23.72 20.78 0.18
N ILE A 125 23.63 21.36 -1.02
CA ILE A 125 23.73 20.59 -2.26
C ILE A 125 25.22 20.33 -2.50
N PRO A 126 25.71 19.08 -2.41
CA PRO A 126 27.04 18.79 -2.91
C PRO A 126 27.03 19.02 -4.41
N THR A 127 27.68 20.10 -4.84
CA THR A 127 28.00 20.32 -6.25
C THR A 127 28.98 19.24 -6.72
N PRO A 128 28.93 18.85 -8.01
CA PRO A 128 29.76 17.79 -8.57
C PRO A 128 31.27 18.06 -8.50
#